data_AF-A0A2G8K1T7-F1
#
_entry.id   AF-A0A2G8K1T7-F1
#
_cell.length_a   1.000
_cell.length_b   1.000
_cell.length_c   1.000
_cell.angle_alpha   90.00
_cell.angle_beta   90.00
_cell.angle_gamma   90.00
#
_symmetry.space_group_name_H-M   'P 1'
#
loop_
_entity.id
_entity.type
_entity.pdbx_description
1 polymer ?
#
loop_
_entity_poly.entity_id
_entity_poly.type
_entity_poly.pdbx_seq_one_letter_code
_entity_poly.pdbx_strand_id
1 'polypeptide(L)'
;MLFLNPHYGSSEVKDPKTLERQCFETVSFRKIDSQSVHMCTMAILENAAKNEIPVPHLRLHRTYGKAKGGHIILQSGLQFSCPPSVQKIVLNSFGEYEELTDNEMIYLLVCVEHSHALVELQ
;
A
#
# COMPACT_ATOMS: atom_id res chain seq x y z
N MET A 1 -7.20 12.42 -9.33
CA MET A 1 -6.21 12.76 -8.28
C MET A 1 -7.01 13.18 -7.05
N LEU A 2 -7.28 12.27 -6.10
CA LEU A 2 -8.07 12.58 -4.91
C LEU A 2 -7.14 13.13 -3.82
N PHE A 3 -7.39 14.36 -3.38
CA PHE A 3 -6.69 15.00 -2.29
C PHE A 3 -7.07 14.31 -0.98
N LEU A 4 -6.10 13.70 -0.30
CA LEU A 4 -6.26 13.25 1.09
C LEU A 4 -6.25 14.51 1.97
N ASN A 5 -7.37 14.80 2.61
CA ASN A 5 -7.52 15.95 3.49
C ASN A 5 -6.56 15.80 4.69
N PRO A 6 -5.67 16.78 4.97
CA PRO A 6 -4.63 16.68 6.00
C PRO A 6 -5.15 16.81 7.44
N HIS A 7 -6.46 16.89 7.65
CA HIS A 7 -7.07 16.98 8.97
C HIS A 7 -7.70 15.67 9.41
N TYR A 8 -6.89 14.68 9.78
CA TYR A 8 -7.34 13.61 10.66
C TYR A 8 -6.24 13.27 11.67
N GLY A 9 -6.09 14.15 12.66
CA GLY A 9 -5.61 13.73 13.97
C GLY A 9 -6.65 12.78 14.55
N SER A 10 -6.24 11.54 14.80
CA SER A 10 -7.03 10.46 15.41
C SER A 10 -8.44 10.26 14.82
N SER A 11 -8.61 9.30 13.91
CA SER A 11 -9.93 8.65 13.75
C SER A 11 -9.78 7.27 13.14
N GLU A 12 -10.28 6.26 13.85
CA GLU A 12 -10.88 5.10 13.22
C GLU A 12 -11.78 5.60 12.06
N VAL A 13 -11.62 5.05 10.87
CA VAL A 13 -12.49 5.38 9.75
C VAL A 13 -13.87 4.79 10.09
N LYS A 14 -14.75 5.61 10.69
CA LYS A 14 -16.04 5.16 11.26
C LYS A 14 -17.12 4.84 10.21
N ASP A 15 -16.87 5.10 8.93
CA ASP A 15 -17.83 4.86 7.86
C ASP A 15 -17.22 4.00 6.73
N PRO A 16 -17.65 2.73 6.59
CA PRO A 16 -17.20 1.83 5.54
C PRO A 16 -17.33 2.41 4.11
N LYS A 17 -18.37 3.21 3.83
CA LYS A 17 -18.57 3.81 2.50
C LYS A 17 -17.49 4.84 2.15
N THR A 18 -17.07 5.62 3.14
CA THR A 18 -15.97 6.57 2.98
C THR A 18 -14.65 5.83 2.71
N LEU A 19 -14.43 4.70 3.39
CA LEU A 19 -13.25 3.86 3.20
C LEU A 19 -13.23 3.15 1.85
N GLU A 20 -14.37 2.60 1.40
CA GLU A 20 -14.53 2.04 0.06
C GLU A 20 -14.14 3.06 -1.01
N ARG A 21 -14.62 4.31 -0.89
CA ARG A 21 -14.27 5.38 -1.85
C ARG A 21 -12.77 5.70 -1.84
N GLN A 22 -12.11 5.62 -0.69
CA GLN A 22 -10.67 5.84 -0.57
C GLN A 22 -9.85 4.70 -1.19
N CYS A 23 -10.36 3.46 -1.13
CA CYS A 23 -9.69 2.27 -1.63
C CYS A 23 -10.03 1.95 -3.09
N PHE A 24 -11.11 2.53 -3.64
CA PHE A 24 -11.76 2.13 -4.90
C PHE A 24 -10.82 2.01 -6.11
N GLU A 25 -9.79 2.84 -6.22
CA GLU A 25 -8.89 2.81 -7.38
C GLU A 25 -7.45 2.48 -7.02
N THR A 26 -6.81 3.36 -6.25
CA THR A 26 -5.38 3.24 -5.95
C THR A 26 -5.08 3.92 -4.63
N VAL A 27 -4.52 3.15 -3.71
CA VAL A 27 -3.88 3.68 -2.51
C VAL A 27 -2.39 3.86 -2.83
N SER A 28 -1.83 5.03 -2.54
CA SER A 28 -0.46 5.37 -2.97
C SER A 28 0.40 5.88 -1.83
N PHE A 29 1.66 5.43 -1.81
CA PHE A 29 2.75 6.11 -1.13
C PHE A 29 3.57 6.86 -2.18
N ARG A 30 3.72 8.18 -2.05
CA ARG A 30 4.59 8.97 -2.95
C ARG A 30 5.76 9.54 -2.16
N LYS A 31 6.92 9.65 -2.80
CA LYS A 31 8.13 10.21 -2.18
C LYS A 31 7.93 11.64 -1.67
N ILE A 32 7.07 12.40 -2.34
CA ILE A 32 6.74 13.79 -2.00
C ILE A 32 5.78 13.92 -0.82
N ASP A 33 5.13 12.83 -0.41
CA ASP A 33 4.20 12.86 0.72
C ASP A 33 4.98 12.98 2.02
N SER A 34 4.41 13.69 2.99
CA SER A 34 4.99 13.78 4.33
C SER A 34 4.88 12.44 5.06
N GLN A 35 5.71 12.26 6.10
CA GLN A 35 5.63 11.08 6.96
C GLN A 35 4.23 10.90 7.58
N SER A 36 3.57 12.00 7.96
CA SER A 36 2.19 11.96 8.48
C SER A 36 1.20 11.45 7.44
N VAL A 37 1.35 11.83 6.17
CA VAL A 37 0.51 11.30 5.08
C VAL A 37 0.76 9.81 4.88
N HIS A 38 2.02 9.36 4.90
CA HIS A 38 2.33 7.92 4.83
C HIS A 38 1.69 7.14 5.98
N MET A 39 1.72 7.66 7.21
CA MET A 39 1.07 7.03 8.37
C MET A 39 -0.45 6.96 8.19
N CYS A 40 -1.09 8.01 7.66
CA CYS A 40 -2.51 7.96 7.30
C CYS A 40 -2.81 6.90 6.23
N THR A 41 -1.96 6.78 5.22
CA THR A 41 -2.07 5.74 4.18
C THR A 41 -1.97 4.33 4.78
N MET A 42 -1.08 4.11 5.74
CA MET A 42 -0.99 2.83 6.47
C MET A 42 -2.27 2.55 7.24
N ALA A 43 -2.83 3.54 7.94
CA ALA A 43 -4.10 3.40 8.64
C ALA A 43 -5.26 3.05 7.69
N ILE A 44 -5.30 3.63 6.48
CA ILE A 44 -6.30 3.26 5.44
C ILE A 44 -6.15 1.78 5.08
N LEU A 45 -4.93 1.32 4.83
CA LEU A 45 -4.65 -0.07 4.48
C LEU A 45 -5.06 -1.05 5.58
N GLU A 46 -4.76 -0.74 6.84
CA GLU A 46 -5.17 -1.52 8.01
C GLU A 46 -6.69 -1.57 8.18
N ASN A 47 -7.35 -0.42 8.03
CA ASN A 47 -8.82 -0.37 8.13
C ASN A 47 -9.47 -1.10 6.96
N ALA A 48 -8.91 -1.02 5.75
CA ALA A 48 -9.44 -1.75 4.59
C ALA A 48 -9.39 -3.26 4.83
N ALA A 49 -8.26 -3.77 5.33
CA ALA A 49 -8.13 -5.18 5.70
C ALA A 49 -9.11 -5.58 6.82
N LYS A 50 -9.26 -4.75 7.85
CA LYS A 50 -10.20 -5.01 8.97
C LYS A 50 -11.66 -5.06 8.53
N ASN A 51 -12.03 -4.31 7.50
CA ASN A 51 -13.40 -4.25 6.98
C ASN A 51 -13.59 -5.08 5.70
N GLU A 52 -12.61 -5.92 5.31
CA GLU A 52 -12.65 -6.75 4.10
C GLU A 52 -12.89 -5.93 2.81
N ILE A 53 -12.51 -4.65 2.82
CA ILE A 53 -12.64 -3.76 1.67
C ILE A 53 -11.44 -4.00 0.75
N PRO A 54 -11.65 -4.36 -0.52
CA PRO A 54 -10.56 -4.60 -1.46
C PRO A 54 -9.80 -3.30 -1.75
N VAL A 55 -8.48 -3.42 -1.87
CA VAL A 55 -7.57 -2.39 -2.35
C VAL A 55 -7.02 -2.88 -3.68
N PRO A 56 -7.61 -2.46 -4.82
CA PRO A 56 -7.24 -3.00 -6.12
C PRO A 56 -5.78 -2.71 -6.49
N HIS A 57 -5.27 -1.54 -6.11
CA HIS A 57 -3.90 -1.15 -6.39
C HIS A 57 -3.25 -0.46 -5.19
N LEU A 58 -2.12 -1.01 -4.72
CA LEU A 58 -1.18 -0.33 -3.86
C LEU A 58 0.02 0.15 -4.69
N ARG A 59 0.15 1.47 -4.85
CA ARG A 59 1.25 2.07 -5.62
C ARG A 59 2.35 2.62 -4.71
N LEU A 60 3.57 2.13 -4.90
CA LEU A 60 4.78 2.64 -4.25
C LEU A 60 5.53 3.51 -5.27
N HIS A 61 5.26 4.82 -5.26
CA HIS A 61 5.82 5.76 -6.22
C HIS A 61 7.10 6.40 -5.67
N ARG A 62 8.26 5.86 -6.09
CA ARG A 62 9.59 6.25 -5.63
C ARG A 62 9.77 6.15 -4.11
N THR A 63 9.04 5.23 -3.48
CA THR A 63 9.03 5.03 -2.02
C THR A 63 9.46 3.63 -1.61
N TYR A 64 9.50 2.66 -2.52
CA TYR A 64 9.96 1.31 -2.19
C TYR A 64 11.43 1.34 -1.79
N GLY A 65 11.74 0.79 -0.61
CA GLY A 65 13.11 0.59 -0.15
C GLY A 65 13.52 -0.87 -0.31
N LYS A 66 12.81 -1.78 0.36
CA LYS A 66 13.05 -3.23 0.29
C LYS A 66 11.89 -4.02 0.90
N ALA A 67 11.87 -5.33 0.68
CA ALA A 67 11.04 -6.24 1.46
C ALA A 67 11.92 -7.16 2.34
N LYS A 68 11.62 -7.21 3.64
CA LYS A 68 12.38 -8.02 4.59
C LYS A 68 11.53 -8.44 5.78
N GLY A 69 11.67 -9.71 6.17
CA GLY A 69 11.10 -10.21 7.43
C GLY A 69 9.58 -10.11 7.51
N GLY A 70 8.88 -10.25 6.38
CA GLY A 70 7.43 -10.16 6.38
C GLY A 70 6.89 -8.73 6.26
N HIS A 71 7.73 -7.74 5.93
CA HIS A 71 7.33 -6.34 5.79
C HIS A 71 7.87 -5.70 4.51
N ILE A 72 7.10 -4.75 3.98
CA ILE A 72 7.57 -3.74 3.02
C ILE A 72 8.16 -2.58 3.81
N ILE A 73 9.38 -2.20 3.50
CA ILE A 73 10.09 -1.07 4.10
C ILE A 73 10.21 0.03 3.04
N LEU A 74 9.67 1.21 3.35
CA LEU A 74 9.78 2.39 2.50
C LEU A 74 11.16 3.03 2.62
N GLN A 75 11.57 3.83 1.63
CA GLN A 75 12.80 4.64 1.67
C GLN A 75 12.86 5.60 2.87
N SER A 76 11.70 5.98 3.42
CA SER A 76 11.60 6.78 4.65
C SER A 76 11.92 5.99 5.93
N GLY A 77 12.08 4.67 5.85
CA GLY A 77 12.25 3.77 6.99
C GLY A 77 10.94 3.29 7.64
N LEU A 78 9.79 3.82 7.21
CA LEU A 78 8.48 3.29 7.62
C LEU A 78 8.30 1.87 7.08
N GLN A 79 7.72 0.99 7.88
CA GLN A 79 7.49 -0.40 7.51
C GLN A 79 6.05 -0.82 7.79
N PHE A 80 5.49 -1.66 6.92
CA PHE A 80 4.18 -2.27 7.13
C PHE A 80 4.16 -3.68 6.53
N SER A 81 3.32 -4.55 7.11
CA SER A 81 2.97 -5.82 6.47
C SER A 81 1.98 -5.54 5.34
N CYS A 82 2.10 -6.24 4.21
CA CYS A 82 1.10 -6.09 3.16
C CYS A 82 -0.27 -6.60 3.64
N PRO A 83 -1.32 -5.78 3.63
CA PRO A 83 -2.64 -6.22 4.05
C PRO A 83 -3.25 -7.18 3.01
N PRO A 84 -4.05 -8.18 3.46
CA PRO A 84 -4.69 -9.17 2.56
C PRO A 84 -5.72 -8.54 1.61
N SER A 85 -6.19 -7.32 1.89
CA SER A 85 -7.07 -6.58 1.00
C SER A 85 -6.38 -6.10 -0.29
N VAL A 86 -5.04 -6.09 -0.35
CA VAL A 86 -4.28 -5.59 -1.51
C VAL A 86 -4.20 -6.62 -2.63
N GLN A 87 -4.78 -6.31 -3.78
CA GLN A 87 -4.85 -7.22 -4.94
C GLN A 87 -3.64 -7.10 -5.86
N LYS A 88 -3.06 -5.90 -5.95
CA LYS A 88 -1.91 -5.63 -6.83
C LYS A 88 -0.99 -4.59 -6.22
N ILE A 89 0.31 -4.85 -6.30
CA ILE A 89 1.36 -3.90 -5.93
C ILE A 89 1.99 -3.34 -7.21
N VAL A 90 2.10 -2.01 -7.30
CA VAL A 90 2.71 -1.31 -8.42
C VAL A 90 3.90 -0.52 -7.92
N LEU A 91 5.10 -0.89 -8.37
CA LEU A 91 6.34 -0.20 -8.06
C LEU A 91 6.66 0.78 -9.19
N ASN A 92 6.46 2.08 -8.96
CA ASN A 92 6.77 3.10 -9.97
C ASN A 92 8.12 3.74 -9.64
N SER A 93 9.10 3.40 -10.48
CA SER A 93 10.51 3.80 -10.45
C SER A 93 11.26 3.38 -9.18
N PHE A 94 12.03 2.31 -9.33
CA PHE A 94 13.37 2.24 -8.76
C PHE A 94 14.10 3.54 -9.16
N GLY A 95 14.86 4.16 -8.27
CA GLY A 95 15.99 4.94 -8.78
C GLY A 95 16.76 4.01 -9.71
N GLU A 96 17.24 4.53 -10.84
CA GLU A 96 17.90 3.71 -11.85
C GLU A 96 18.80 2.65 -11.17
N TYR A 97 18.57 1.36 -11.47
CA TYR A 97 19.48 0.23 -11.18
C TYR A 97 19.44 -0.55 -9.84
N GLU A 98 18.32 -0.66 -9.11
CA GLU A 98 18.20 -1.76 -8.12
C GLU A 98 17.16 -2.79 -8.56
N GLU A 99 17.65 -3.97 -8.99
CA GLU A 99 16.82 -5.15 -9.24
C GLU A 99 16.25 -5.68 -7.92
N LEU A 100 15.01 -6.16 -7.94
CA LEU A 100 14.45 -6.89 -6.80
C LEU A 100 15.22 -8.20 -6.63
N THR A 101 15.58 -8.51 -5.39
CA THR A 101 16.08 -9.86 -5.07
C THR A 101 14.95 -10.89 -5.20
N ASP A 102 15.29 -12.16 -5.43
CA ASP A 102 14.31 -13.26 -5.48
C ASP A 102 13.43 -13.30 -4.22
N ASN A 103 14.02 -13.07 -3.05
CA ASN A 103 13.30 -13.04 -1.78
C ASN A 103 12.27 -11.89 -1.72
N GLU A 104 12.61 -10.73 -2.28
CA GLU A 104 11.70 -9.60 -2.35
C GLU A 104 10.57 -9.86 -3.34
N MET A 105 10.87 -10.44 -4.51
CA MET A 105 9.84 -10.84 -5.47
C MET A 105 8.89 -11.88 -4.87
N ILE A 106 9.41 -12.94 -4.25
CA ILE A 106 8.61 -13.98 -3.60
C ILE A 106 7.72 -13.36 -2.53
N TYR A 107 8.27 -12.49 -1.68
CA TYR A 107 7.46 -11.84 -0.65
C TYR A 107 6.36 -10.95 -1.26
N LEU A 108 6.67 -10.15 -2.28
CA LEU A 108 5.69 -9.29 -2.95
C LEU A 108 4.61 -10.11 -3.69
N LEU A 109 4.95 -11.27 -4.23
CA LEU A 109 3.99 -12.22 -4.81
C LEU A 109 3.09 -12.82 -3.72
N VAL A 110 3.68 -13.31 -2.63
CA VAL A 110 2.94 -13.84 -1.47
C VAL A 110 1.98 -12.79 -0.90
N CYS A 111 2.36 -11.52 -0.91
CA CYS A 111 1.52 -10.41 -0.48
C CYS A 111 0.24 -10.28 -1.30
N VAL A 112 0.28 -10.54 -2.60
CA VAL A 112 -0.89 -10.45 -3.49
C VAL A 112 -1.63 -11.78 -3.64
N GLU A 113 -0.96 -12.93 -3.51
CA GLU A 113 -1.62 -14.25 -3.56
C GLU A 113 -2.52 -14.54 -2.35
N HIS A 114 -2.19 -13.99 -1.17
CA HIS A 114 -3.08 -14.04 -0.01
C HIS A 114 -4.29 -13.10 -0.15
N SER A 115 -4.32 -12.24 -1.17
CA SER A 115 -5.50 -11.52 -1.57
C SER A 115 -6.36 -12.45 -2.43
N HIS A 116 -7.58 -12.74 -2.03
CA HIS A 116 -8.51 -13.65 -2.73
C HIS A 116 -8.91 -13.21 -4.16
N ALA A 117 -8.18 -12.28 -4.79
CA ALA A 117 -8.46 -11.71 -6.11
C ALA A 117 -7.16 -11.45 -6.89
N LEU A 118 -6.52 -12.50 -7.39
CA LEU A 118 -5.54 -12.35 -8.47
C LEU A 118 -6.30 -12.12 -9.77
N VAL A 119 -6.15 -10.93 -10.36
CA VAL A 119 -6.65 -10.63 -11.71
C VAL A 119 -5.50 -10.84 -12.69
N GLU A 120 -5.71 -11.68 -13.71
CA GLU A 120 -4.76 -11.85 -14.81
C GLU A 120 -4.40 -10.50 -15.43
N LEU A 121 -3.10 -10.28 -15.65
CA LEU A 121 -2.61 -9.14 -16.42
C LEU A 121 -2.87 -9.43 -17.91
N GLN A 122 -3.83 -8.71 -18.50
CA GLN A 122 -4.01 -8.62 -19.96
C GLN A 122 -3.15 -7.50 -20.55
#